data_AF-A0A699ZDQ8-F1
#
_entry.id   AF-A0A699ZDQ8-F1
#
_cell.length_a   1.000
_cell.length_b   1.000
_cell.length_c   1.000
_cell.angle_alpha   90.00
_cell.angle_beta   90.00
_cell.angle_gamma   90.00
#
_symmetry.space_group_name_H-M   'P 1'
#
loop_
_entity.id
_entity.type
_entity.pdbx_description
1 polymer ?
#
loop_
_entity_poly.entity_id
_entity_poly.type
_entity_poly.pdbx_seq_one_letter_code
_entity_poly.pdbx_strand_id
1 'polypeptide(L)'
;MAPKRARAGALAARDEPSIEPMPHSRMVMLGEQDKPSPKPKKMKPLVQQPSVDVAALRGKAQRILGQLQALYPDPSIPLNHTSTFQLLVSAVEGVVKVLGLAATKARNLVAMSQLLLDRHQGQVPDSFQELEALPGIGHKTASVVMAQAFGQQAFPVDTHIHRSALEKASDMSQPPGPLQ
;
A
#
# COMPACT_ATOMS: atom_id res chain seq x y z
N MET A 1 38.88 -5.28 -67.82
CA MET A 1 39.29 -6.65 -67.46
C MET A 1 39.04 -6.85 -65.97
N ALA A 2 38.05 -7.67 -65.60
CA ALA A 2 37.86 -8.24 -64.25
C ALA A 2 38.49 -9.64 -64.24
N PRO A 3 38.99 -10.22 -63.11
CA PRO A 3 38.27 -11.09 -62.17
C PRO A 3 37.18 -10.63 -61.21
N LYS A 4 36.08 -11.39 -61.11
CA LYS A 4 35.17 -11.49 -59.96
C LYS A 4 35.64 -12.58 -58.97
N ARG A 5 35.33 -12.46 -57.68
CA ARG A 5 34.79 -13.56 -56.85
C ARG A 5 34.11 -13.04 -55.58
N ALA A 6 32.96 -13.64 -55.29
CA ALA A 6 31.99 -13.29 -54.27
C ALA A 6 32.18 -14.07 -52.95
N ARG A 7 31.59 -13.57 -51.86
CA ARG A 7 30.75 -14.29 -50.85
C ARG A 7 30.45 -13.30 -49.72
N ALA A 8 29.20 -12.96 -49.43
CA ALA A 8 28.15 -13.73 -48.73
C ALA A 8 27.95 -13.08 -47.36
N GLY A 9 26.69 -12.76 -47.04
CA GLY A 9 26.32 -11.99 -45.85
C GLY A 9 26.53 -12.72 -44.54
N ALA A 10 26.59 -11.96 -43.46
CA ALA A 10 26.34 -12.45 -42.12
C ALA A 10 25.70 -11.33 -41.29
N LEU A 11 24.41 -11.53 -41.04
CA LEU A 11 23.55 -10.81 -40.13
C LEU A 11 24.10 -11.00 -38.71
N ALA A 12 24.46 -9.92 -38.02
CA ALA A 12 24.87 -9.98 -36.62
C ALA A 12 23.68 -10.39 -35.76
N ALA A 13 23.66 -11.67 -35.39
CA ALA A 13 22.70 -12.25 -34.45
C ALA A 13 22.90 -11.64 -33.06
N ARG A 14 21.79 -11.33 -32.41
CA ARG A 14 21.71 -10.95 -31.01
C ARG A 14 22.09 -12.16 -30.17
N ASP A 15 23.02 -11.98 -29.24
CA ASP A 15 23.35 -12.97 -28.23
C ASP A 15 22.13 -13.16 -27.30
N GLU A 16 21.42 -14.28 -27.50
CA GLU A 16 20.52 -14.81 -26.50
C GLU A 16 21.34 -15.46 -25.37
N PRO A 17 21.13 -15.10 -24.09
CA PRO A 17 21.70 -15.87 -23.00
C PRO A 17 20.95 -17.20 -22.87
N SER A 18 21.68 -18.28 -23.15
CA SER A 18 21.24 -19.66 -22.99
C SER A 18 20.81 -19.94 -21.55
N ILE A 19 19.54 -20.36 -21.39
CA ILE A 19 19.03 -20.92 -20.15
C ILE A 19 19.55 -22.36 -20.05
N GLU A 20 20.55 -22.59 -19.19
CA GLU A 20 20.97 -23.96 -18.86
C GLU A 20 19.86 -24.69 -18.09
N PRO A 21 19.55 -25.96 -18.43
CA PRO A 21 18.52 -26.72 -17.74
C PRO A 21 19.02 -27.20 -16.38
N MET A 22 18.24 -26.91 -15.34
CA MET A 22 18.45 -27.38 -13.97
C MET A 22 18.43 -28.93 -13.92
N PRO A 23 19.45 -29.60 -13.35
CA PRO A 23 19.41 -31.05 -13.19
C PRO A 23 18.43 -31.46 -12.09
N HIS A 24 17.43 -32.24 -12.47
CA HIS A 24 16.65 -33.05 -11.55
C HIS A 24 17.52 -34.19 -10.99
N SER A 25 17.85 -34.15 -9.70
CA SER A 25 17.89 -35.34 -8.83
C SER A 25 18.40 -34.99 -7.43
N ARG A 26 17.55 -35.21 -6.42
CA ARG A 26 17.76 -36.17 -5.32
C ARG A 26 17.02 -35.67 -4.08
N MET A 27 15.83 -36.23 -3.87
CA MET A 27 15.12 -36.20 -2.60
C MET A 27 16.03 -36.81 -1.52
N VAL A 28 16.49 -35.98 -0.57
CA VAL A 28 17.13 -36.43 0.67
C VAL A 28 16.16 -36.10 1.79
N MET A 29 15.37 -37.09 2.18
CA MET A 29 14.76 -37.15 3.49
C MET A 29 15.84 -37.62 4.47
N LEU A 30 16.20 -36.80 5.46
CA LEU A 30 16.60 -37.17 6.83
C LEU A 30 17.29 -35.98 7.52
N GLY A 31 16.75 -35.62 8.68
CA GLY A 31 17.42 -34.76 9.65
C GLY A 31 16.61 -33.55 10.06
N GLU A 32 15.56 -33.77 10.85
CA GLU A 32 14.97 -32.74 11.70
C GLU A 32 16.06 -32.22 12.65
N GLN A 33 16.73 -31.16 12.23
CA GLN A 33 17.63 -30.40 13.08
C GLN A 33 16.75 -29.55 13.99
N ASP A 34 16.47 -30.11 15.17
CA ASP A 34 16.05 -29.38 16.36
C ASP A 34 17.06 -28.25 16.60
N LYS A 35 16.81 -27.09 15.99
CA LYS A 35 17.56 -25.87 16.30
C LYS A 35 17.30 -25.62 17.79
N PRO A 36 18.33 -25.59 18.64
CA PRO A 36 18.11 -25.29 20.05
C PRO A 36 17.36 -23.96 20.11
N SER A 37 16.15 -24.02 20.66
CA SER A 37 15.33 -22.85 20.93
C SER A 37 16.24 -21.76 21.48
N PRO A 38 16.20 -20.53 20.93
CA PRO A 38 17.05 -19.45 21.43
C PRO A 38 16.76 -19.32 22.92
N LYS A 39 17.77 -19.61 23.76
CA LYS A 39 17.66 -19.49 25.22
C LYS A 39 16.98 -18.16 25.51
N PRO A 40 15.94 -18.11 26.37
CA PRO A 40 15.21 -16.89 26.62
C PRO A 40 16.24 -15.81 27.01
N LYS A 41 16.44 -14.83 26.12
CA LYS A 41 17.22 -13.64 26.46
C LYS A 41 16.52 -13.12 27.70
N LYS A 42 17.25 -13.01 28.82
CA LYS A 42 16.73 -12.43 30.06
C LYS A 42 16.06 -11.12 29.66
N MET A 43 14.73 -11.12 29.64
CA MET A 43 13.97 -9.92 29.33
C MET A 43 14.43 -8.91 30.36
N LYS A 44 14.96 -7.78 29.90
CA LYS A 44 15.12 -6.62 30.76
C LYS A 44 13.77 -6.44 31.47
N PRO A 45 13.74 -6.25 32.79
CA PRO A 45 12.49 -6.12 33.51
C PRO A 45 11.66 -5.10 32.77
N LEU A 46 10.44 -5.51 32.40
CA LEU A 46 9.41 -4.63 31.87
C LEU A 46 9.46 -3.38 32.75
N VAL A 47 9.82 -2.23 32.16
CA VAL A 47 9.91 -0.96 32.89
C VAL A 47 8.61 -0.85 33.65
N GLN A 48 8.67 -1.02 34.98
CA GLN A 48 7.50 -0.89 35.82
C GLN A 48 6.99 0.51 35.54
N GLN A 49 5.82 0.61 34.91
CA GLN A 49 5.15 1.89 34.82
C GLN A 49 5.05 2.41 36.25
N PRO A 50 5.46 3.66 36.51
CA PRO A 50 5.42 4.20 37.86
C PRO A 50 4.01 3.98 38.42
N SER A 51 3.90 3.49 39.64
CA SER A 51 2.61 3.27 40.30
C SER A 51 1.92 4.62 40.48
N VAL A 52 1.17 5.04 39.46
CA VAL A 52 0.46 6.32 39.46
C VAL A 52 -0.70 6.20 40.46
N ASP A 53 -0.81 7.15 41.39
CA ASP A 53 -1.97 7.25 42.29
C ASP A 53 -3.24 7.50 41.46
N VAL A 54 -3.97 6.41 41.21
CA VAL A 54 -5.15 6.37 40.34
C VAL A 54 -6.28 7.25 40.90
N ALA A 55 -6.33 7.48 42.23
CA ALA A 55 -7.37 8.28 42.85
C ALA A 55 -7.16 9.79 42.60
N ALA A 56 -5.94 10.28 42.80
CA ALA A 56 -5.59 11.68 42.52
C ALA A 56 -5.70 12.02 41.02
N LEU A 57 -5.31 11.09 40.14
CA LEU A 57 -5.42 11.25 38.69
C LEU A 57 -6.87 11.37 38.22
N ARG A 58 -7.80 10.59 38.81
CA ARG A 58 -9.23 10.65 38.50
C ARG A 58 -9.83 12.03 38.83
N GLY A 59 -9.48 12.62 39.98
CA GLY A 59 -9.95 13.95 40.36
C GLY A 59 -9.47 15.04 39.40
N LYS A 60 -8.21 14.97 38.94
CA LYS A 60 -7.67 15.88 37.92
C LYS A 60 -8.35 15.69 36.57
N ALA A 61 -8.56 14.44 36.15
CA ALA A 61 -9.22 14.11 34.89
C ALA A 61 -10.66 14.66 34.85
N GLN A 62 -11.42 14.54 35.95
CA GLN A 62 -12.78 15.09 36.03
C GLN A 62 -12.82 16.62 35.89
N ARG A 63 -11.85 17.34 36.48
CA ARG A 63 -11.75 18.80 36.32
C ARG A 63 -11.45 19.20 34.88
N ILE A 64 -10.49 18.52 34.25
CA ILE A 64 -10.13 18.77 32.85
C ILE A 64 -11.34 18.48 31.95
N LEU A 65 -12.05 17.37 32.18
CA LEU A 65 -13.24 17.01 31.41
C LEU A 65 -14.34 18.07 31.51
N GLY A 66 -14.60 18.59 32.72
CA GLY A 66 -15.57 19.67 32.92
C GLY A 66 -15.19 20.97 32.20
N GLN A 67 -13.91 21.34 32.20
CA GLN A 67 -13.42 22.49 31.44
C GLN A 67 -13.56 22.28 29.92
N LEU A 68 -13.20 21.09 29.43
CA LEU A 68 -13.32 20.76 28.02
C LEU A 68 -14.79 20.76 27.55
N GLN A 69 -15.71 20.21 28.35
CA GLN A 69 -17.14 20.23 28.04
C GLN A 69 -17.72 21.65 28.01
N ALA A 70 -17.26 22.55 28.89
CA ALA A 70 -17.68 23.94 28.90
C ALA A 70 -17.16 24.74 27.69
N LEU A 71 -15.89 24.50 27.30
CA LEU A 71 -15.26 25.18 26.17
C LEU A 71 -15.70 24.61 24.81
N TYR A 72 -16.03 23.32 24.76
CA TYR A 72 -16.38 22.59 23.54
C TYR A 72 -17.67 21.77 23.78
N PRO A 73 -18.85 22.43 23.79
CA PRO A 73 -20.12 21.76 24.09
C PRO A 73 -20.61 20.83 22.98
N ASP A 74 -20.23 21.09 21.72
CA ASP A 74 -20.50 20.21 20.57
C ASP A 74 -19.20 19.91 19.81
N PRO A 75 -18.37 19.00 20.33
CA PRO A 75 -17.12 18.66 19.67
C PRO A 75 -17.44 17.84 18.42
N SER A 76 -16.94 18.29 17.26
CA SER A 76 -17.10 17.56 15.99
C SER A 76 -16.42 16.17 15.98
N ILE A 77 -15.65 15.85 17.04
CA ILE A 77 -14.88 14.62 17.22
C ILE A 77 -15.20 14.04 18.61
N PRO A 78 -15.53 12.74 18.73
CA PRO A 78 -15.77 12.12 20.03
C PRO A 78 -14.50 12.13 20.88
N LEU A 79 -14.58 12.75 22.05
CA LEU A 79 -13.48 12.85 23.02
C LEU A 79 -13.24 11.54 23.80
N ASN A 80 -14.20 10.61 23.79
CA ASN A 80 -14.09 9.30 24.42
C ASN A 80 -13.40 8.31 23.48
N HIS A 81 -12.11 8.08 23.72
CA HIS A 81 -11.29 7.12 22.97
C HIS A 81 -10.45 6.29 23.93
N THR A 82 -10.22 5.03 23.58
CA THR A 82 -9.43 4.09 24.39
C THR A 82 -7.94 4.16 24.06
N SER A 83 -7.59 4.65 22.86
CA SER A 83 -6.19 4.75 22.40
C SER A 83 -5.95 6.02 21.57
N THR A 84 -4.70 6.48 21.54
CA THR A 84 -4.27 7.62 20.71
C THR A 84 -4.56 7.41 19.22
N PHE A 85 -4.45 6.16 18.74
CA PHE A 85 -4.80 5.81 17.36
C PHE A 85 -6.29 6.07 17.08
N GLN A 86 -7.18 5.70 18.00
CA GLN A 86 -8.61 5.93 17.84
C GLN A 86 -8.95 7.43 17.85
N LEU A 87 -8.30 8.23 18.70
CA LEU A 87 -8.45 9.69 18.69
C LEU A 87 -8.03 10.29 17.34
N LEU A 88 -6.89 9.83 16.81
CA LEU A 88 -6.38 10.32 15.54
C LEU A 88 -7.32 9.95 14.39
N VAL A 89 -7.82 8.71 14.37
CA VAL A 89 -8.81 8.27 13.38
C VAL A 89 -10.09 9.10 13.48
N SER A 90 -10.61 9.35 14.69
CA SER A 90 -11.85 10.13 14.85
C SER A 90 -11.66 11.59 14.43
N ALA A 91 -10.49 12.16 14.67
CA ALA A 91 -10.14 13.50 14.20
C ALA A 91 -10.09 13.58 12.67
N VAL A 92 -9.41 12.64 12.02
CA VAL A 92 -9.36 12.55 10.55
C VAL A 92 -10.74 12.29 9.97
N GLU A 93 -11.53 11.42 10.58
CA GLU A 93 -12.91 11.12 10.17
C GLU A 93 -13.78 12.38 10.15
N GLY A 94 -13.66 13.25 11.15
CA GLY A 94 -14.33 14.54 11.19
C GLY A 94 -14.03 15.41 9.97
N VAL A 95 -12.78 15.41 9.50
CA VAL A 95 -12.34 16.17 8.31
C VAL A 95 -12.87 15.55 7.02
N VAL A 96 -12.81 14.21 6.89
CA VAL A 96 -13.19 13.51 5.64
C VAL A 96 -14.66 13.10 5.59
N LYS A 97 -15.48 13.51 6.57
CA LYS A 97 -16.89 13.11 6.72
C LYS A 97 -17.73 13.34 5.47
N VAL A 98 -17.42 14.39 4.71
CA VAL A 98 -18.13 14.78 3.47
C VAL A 98 -17.87 13.85 2.29
N LEU A 99 -16.82 13.02 2.33
CA LEU A 99 -16.31 12.27 1.16
C LEU A 99 -16.91 10.87 1.00
N GLY A 100 -17.86 10.47 1.85
CA GLY A 100 -18.40 9.11 1.91
C GLY A 100 -17.35 8.07 2.34
N LEU A 101 -17.79 6.99 3.00
CA LEU A 101 -16.92 5.96 3.58
C LEU A 101 -15.85 6.54 4.54
N ALA A 102 -16.19 7.64 5.23
CA ALA A 102 -15.27 8.44 6.03
C ALA A 102 -14.53 7.63 7.11
N ALA A 103 -15.25 6.77 7.84
CA ALA A 103 -14.65 5.91 8.87
C ALA A 103 -13.55 4.99 8.31
N THR A 104 -13.78 4.36 7.15
CA THR A 104 -12.79 3.48 6.52
C THR A 104 -11.63 4.28 5.95
N LYS A 105 -11.89 5.41 5.29
CA LYS A 105 -10.85 6.29 4.76
C LYS A 105 -9.96 6.85 5.86
N ALA A 106 -10.54 7.29 6.98
CA ALA A 106 -9.79 7.80 8.13
C ALA A 106 -8.86 6.73 8.72
N ARG A 107 -9.37 5.50 8.93
CA ARG A 107 -8.53 4.37 9.39
C ARG A 107 -7.38 4.09 8.43
N ASN A 108 -7.67 4.02 7.13
CA ASN A 108 -6.66 3.74 6.11
C ASN A 108 -5.60 4.86 6.03
N LEU A 109 -6.01 6.14 6.08
CA LEU A 109 -5.09 7.27 6.06
C LEU A 109 -4.13 7.25 7.26
N VAL A 110 -4.65 7.02 8.47
CA VAL A 110 -3.82 6.96 9.67
C VAL A 110 -2.88 5.75 9.63
N ALA A 111 -3.39 4.57 9.28
CA ALA A 111 -2.59 3.35 9.19
C ALA A 111 -1.50 3.43 8.11
N MET A 112 -1.85 3.98 6.94
CA MET A 112 -0.91 4.22 5.84
C MET A 112 0.17 5.22 6.25
N SER A 113 -0.20 6.34 6.87
CA SER A 113 0.76 7.35 7.33
C SER A 113 1.78 6.75 8.31
N GLN A 114 1.31 5.92 9.25
CA GLN A 114 2.20 5.22 10.19
C GLN A 114 3.14 4.26 9.46
N LEU A 115 2.62 3.47 8.52
CA LEU A 115 3.42 2.50 7.76
C LEU A 115 4.47 3.19 6.88
N LEU A 116 4.13 4.31 6.26
CA LEU A 116 5.07 5.13 5.49
C LEU A 116 6.21 5.63 6.37
N LEU A 117 5.93 6.13 7.57
CA LEU A 117 6.96 6.56 8.51
C LEU A 117 7.86 5.40 8.94
N ASP A 118 7.26 4.25 9.29
CA ASP A 118 7.98 3.11 9.87
C ASP A 118 8.82 2.34 8.84
N ARG A 119 8.30 2.16 7.61
CA ARG A 119 8.92 1.29 6.59
C ARG A 119 9.53 2.04 5.42
N HIS A 120 9.00 3.21 5.08
CA HIS A 120 9.41 3.99 3.91
C HIS A 120 10.00 5.36 4.27
N GLN A 121 10.32 5.59 5.55
CA GLN A 121 10.93 6.83 6.06
C GLN A 121 10.12 8.09 5.72
N GLY A 122 8.80 7.96 5.65
CA GLY A 122 7.88 9.03 5.28
C GLY A 122 7.81 9.34 3.78
N GLN A 123 8.47 8.54 2.92
CA GLN A 123 8.42 8.69 1.47
C GLN A 123 7.40 7.73 0.86
N VAL A 124 6.72 8.17 -0.20
CA VAL A 124 5.82 7.30 -0.97
C VAL A 124 6.69 6.37 -1.83
N PRO A 125 6.47 5.04 -1.77
CA PRO A 125 7.26 4.10 -2.57
C PRO A 125 6.94 4.22 -4.06
N ASP A 126 7.92 3.92 -4.90
CA ASP A 126 7.87 4.02 -6.36
C ASP A 126 7.64 2.64 -7.04
N SER A 127 7.13 1.66 -6.30
CA SER A 127 6.84 0.32 -6.80
C SER A 127 5.36 -0.05 -6.58
N PHE A 128 4.76 -0.72 -7.58
CA PHE A 128 3.37 -1.18 -7.50
C PHE A 128 3.12 -2.08 -6.30
N GLN A 129 4.02 -3.02 -6.05
CA GLN A 129 3.88 -3.99 -4.97
C GLN A 129 3.86 -3.30 -3.60
N GLU A 130 4.69 -2.29 -3.39
CA GLU A 130 4.73 -1.56 -2.13
C GLU A 130 3.54 -0.62 -1.99
N LEU A 131 3.13 0.06 -3.07
CA LEU A 131 1.95 0.91 -3.07
C LEU A 131 0.68 0.10 -2.76
N GLU A 132 0.51 -1.06 -3.35
CA GLU A 132 -0.66 -1.93 -3.09
C GLU A 132 -0.64 -2.60 -1.72
N ALA A 133 0.53 -2.68 -1.08
CA ALA A 133 0.65 -3.11 0.31
C ALA A 133 0.16 -2.04 1.30
N LEU A 134 -0.02 -0.78 0.86
CA LEU A 134 -0.51 0.30 1.71
C LEU A 134 -2.03 0.19 1.94
N PRO A 135 -2.51 0.41 3.18
CA PRO A 135 -3.94 0.36 3.49
C PRO A 135 -4.79 1.31 2.63
N GLY A 136 -5.78 0.76 1.93
CA GLY A 136 -6.72 1.54 1.12
C GLY A 136 -6.22 1.89 -0.29
N ILE A 137 -5.01 1.48 -0.67
CA ILE A 137 -4.51 1.59 -2.04
C ILE A 137 -4.74 0.26 -2.75
N GLY A 138 -5.58 0.28 -3.79
CA GLY A 138 -5.71 -0.84 -4.72
C GLY A 138 -5.01 -0.57 -6.04
N HIS A 139 -4.98 -1.56 -6.93
CA HIS A 139 -4.28 -1.49 -8.21
C HIS A 139 -4.57 -0.22 -9.03
N LYS A 140 -5.83 0.19 -9.14
CA LYS A 140 -6.20 1.46 -9.80
C LYS A 140 -5.46 2.65 -9.19
N THR A 141 -5.48 2.76 -7.86
CA THR A 141 -4.90 3.91 -7.15
C THR A 141 -3.38 3.89 -7.27
N ALA A 142 -2.75 2.72 -7.14
CA ALA A 142 -1.33 2.54 -7.40
C ALA A 142 -0.96 2.97 -8.84
N SER A 143 -1.74 2.57 -9.85
CA SER A 143 -1.55 2.99 -11.24
C SER A 143 -1.63 4.50 -11.42
N VAL A 144 -2.56 5.19 -10.75
CA VAL A 144 -2.64 6.67 -10.80
C VAL A 144 -1.37 7.30 -10.21
N VAL A 145 -0.93 6.82 -9.05
CA VAL A 145 0.28 7.34 -8.38
C VAL A 145 1.52 7.11 -9.26
N MET A 146 1.66 5.91 -9.81
CA MET A 146 2.78 5.56 -10.70
C MET A 146 2.81 6.46 -11.94
N ALA A 147 1.67 6.70 -12.57
CA ALA A 147 1.59 7.58 -13.74
C ALA A 147 1.83 9.06 -13.41
N GLN A 148 1.19 9.58 -12.36
CA GLN A 148 1.17 11.02 -12.09
C GLN A 148 2.34 11.51 -11.25
N ALA A 149 2.76 10.74 -10.24
CA ALA A 149 3.84 11.15 -9.33
C ALA A 149 5.22 10.71 -9.85
N PHE A 150 5.30 9.52 -10.46
CA PHE A 150 6.58 8.91 -10.86
C PHE A 150 6.79 8.85 -12.38
N GLY A 151 5.84 9.31 -13.19
CA GLY A 151 5.96 9.36 -14.65
C GLY A 151 6.05 7.98 -15.32
N GLN A 152 5.64 6.93 -14.63
CA GLN A 152 5.67 5.56 -15.14
C GLN A 152 4.52 5.32 -16.12
N GLN A 153 4.75 4.50 -17.14
CA GLN A 153 3.70 4.12 -18.09
C GLN A 153 2.69 3.17 -17.42
N ALA A 154 1.66 3.74 -16.80
CA ALA A 154 0.54 3.03 -16.21
C ALA A 154 -0.78 3.55 -16.78
N PHE A 155 -1.76 2.66 -16.95
CA PHE A 155 -3.09 3.00 -17.46
C PHE A 155 -4.15 2.71 -16.39
N PRO A 156 -4.50 3.70 -15.54
CA PRO A 156 -5.45 3.49 -14.46
C PRO A 156 -6.87 3.39 -15.04
N VAL A 157 -7.45 2.19 -15.03
CA VAL A 157 -8.82 1.96 -15.51
C VAL A 157 -9.81 2.20 -14.38
N ASP A 158 -10.85 2.99 -14.66
CA ASP A 158 -11.98 3.18 -13.75
C ASP A 158 -13.32 2.80 -14.37
N THR A 159 -14.39 2.99 -13.61
CA THR A 159 -15.75 2.66 -14.05
C THR A 159 -16.19 3.48 -15.26
N HIS A 160 -15.67 4.71 -15.45
CA HIS A 160 -15.97 5.52 -16.62
C HIS A 160 -15.25 4.99 -17.86
N ILE A 161 -13.96 4.67 -17.74
CA ILE A 161 -13.18 4.05 -18.82
C ILE A 161 -13.79 2.71 -19.22
N HIS A 162 -14.17 1.88 -18.25
CA HIS A 162 -14.82 0.59 -18.52
C HIS A 162 -16.16 0.77 -19.22
N ARG A 163 -16.98 1.75 -18.80
CA ARG A 163 -18.26 2.06 -19.45
C ARG A 163 -18.06 2.51 -20.89
N SER A 164 -17.13 3.44 -21.14
CA SER A 164 -16.83 3.95 -22.48
C SER A 164 -16.26 2.88 -23.40
N ALA A 165 -15.46 1.94 -22.87
CA ALA A 165 -14.95 0.81 -23.64
C ALA A 165 -16.08 -0.14 -24.08
N LEU A 166 -17.02 -0.44 -23.17
CA LEU A 166 -18.18 -1.28 -23.48
C LEU A 166 -19.07 -0.63 -24.55
N GLU A 167 -19.34 0.68 -24.43
CA GLU A 167 -20.15 1.44 -25.40
C GLU A 167 -19.54 1.39 -26.82
N LYS A 168 -18.22 1.58 -26.93
CA LYS A 168 -17.53 1.50 -28.23
C LYS A 168 -17.45 0.08 -28.78
N ALA A 169 -17.33 -0.93 -27.91
CA ALA A 169 -17.32 -2.33 -28.33
C ALA A 169 -18.66 -2.76 -28.97
N SER A 170 -19.79 -2.22 -28.49
CA SER A 170 -21.10 -2.44 -29.12
C SER A 170 -21.27 -1.77 -30.48
N ASP A 171 -20.54 -0.71 -30.78
CA ASP A 171 -20.57 -0.02 -32.07
C ASP A 171 -19.71 -0.73 -33.12
N MET A 172 -18.57 -1.32 -32.71
CA MET A 172 -17.67 -2.09 -33.57
C MET A 172 -18.24 -3.41 -34.10
N SER A 173 -19.43 -3.85 -33.66
CA SER A 173 -20.12 -4.99 -34.26
C SER A 173 -20.88 -4.63 -35.55
N GLN A 174 -20.95 -3.35 -35.94
CA GLN A 174 -21.49 -2.96 -37.24
C GLN A 174 -20.43 -3.12 -38.33
N PRO A 175 -20.72 -3.83 -39.44
CA PRO A 175 -19.76 -3.95 -40.54
C PRO A 175 -19.47 -2.55 -41.11
N PRO A 176 -18.22 -2.29 -41.55
CA PRO A 176 -17.88 -1.02 -42.19
C PRO A 176 -18.82 -0.79 -43.37
N GLY A 177 -19.45 0.38 -43.42
CA GLY A 177 -20.34 0.77 -44.51
C GLY A 177 -19.62 0.71 -45.86
N PRO A 178 -20.35 0.49 -46.97
CA PRO A 178 -19.73 0.36 -48.28
C PRO A 178 -18.91 1.61 -48.62
N LEU A 179 -17.68 1.39 -49.07
CA LEU A 179 -16.81 2.43 -49.60
C LEU A 179 -17.48 3.04 -50.84
N GLN A 180 -17.78 4.34 -50.79
CA GLN A 180 -18.27 5.12 -51.94
C GLN A 180 -17.13 5.51 -52.87
#